data_AF-A0A8T4JHK3-F1
#
_entry.id   AF-A0A8T4JHK3-F1
#
_cell.length_a   1.000
_cell.length_b   1.000
_cell.length_c   1.000
_cell.angle_alpha   90.00
_cell.angle_beta   90.00
_cell.angle_gamma   90.00
#
_symmetry.space_group_name_H-M   'P 1'
#
loop_
_entity.id
_entity.type
_entity.pdbx_description
1 polymer ?
#
loop_
_entity_poly.entity_id
_entity_poly.type
_entity_poly.pdbx_seq_one_letter_code
_entity_poly.pdbx_strand_id
1 'polypeptide(L)'
;MADIVFISPVFLKYILPFALVFTLVFAILQKTEVLGKGKKQVDAIIALIVGLILISFPFARDIIVKLMPFLAVAVVLLLIFMMFYSFAHGQNELHKWVKIVVIVLFTVGLVAMLLYITVGLDKIYEWTFGGKHGGTIAVNILIILVLAGAVIAVLKGAGGSTSKEKKE
;
A
#
# COMPACT_ATOMS: atom_id res chain seq x y z
N MET A 1 -38.41 -1.34 -15.97
CA MET A 1 -37.45 -0.53 -15.17
C MET A 1 -36.19 -0.44 -16.00
N ALA A 2 -35.67 0.76 -16.27
CA ALA A 2 -34.45 0.88 -17.07
C ALA A 2 -33.25 0.50 -16.21
N ASP A 3 -32.50 -0.52 -16.62
CA ASP A 3 -31.27 -0.90 -15.94
C ASP A 3 -30.23 0.21 -16.12
N ILE A 4 -29.65 0.66 -15.00
CA ILE A 4 -28.59 1.66 -15.02
C ILE A 4 -27.38 1.04 -15.74
N VAL A 5 -26.94 1.66 -16.84
CA VAL A 5 -25.88 1.13 -17.73
C VAL A 5 -24.60 0.76 -16.96
N PHE A 6 -24.22 1.55 -15.97
CA PHE A 6 -23.03 1.35 -15.14
C PHE A 6 -23.12 0.15 -14.18
N ILE A 7 -24.33 -0.30 -13.86
CA ILE A 7 -24.59 -1.44 -12.98
C ILE A 7 -24.81 -2.72 -13.80
N SER A 8 -24.97 -2.59 -15.12
CA SER A 8 -25.18 -3.74 -15.98
C SER A 8 -24.03 -4.76 -15.87
N PRO A 9 -24.33 -6.08 -15.87
CA PRO A 9 -23.30 -7.11 -15.83
C PRO A 9 -22.29 -6.99 -16.97
N VAL A 10 -22.73 -6.50 -18.14
CA VAL A 10 -21.86 -6.27 -19.30
C VAL A 10 -20.81 -5.19 -18.98
N PHE A 11 -21.24 -4.07 -18.39
CA PHE A 11 -20.34 -2.98 -18.07
C PHE A 11 -19.31 -3.40 -17.01
N LEU A 12 -19.76 -4.02 -15.92
CA LEU A 12 -18.88 -4.42 -14.81
C LEU A 12 -17.92 -5.56 -15.18
N LYS A 13 -18.37 -6.54 -15.98
CA LYS A 13 -17.55 -7.73 -16.30
C LYS A 13 -16.67 -7.55 -17.53
N TYR A 14 -16.99 -6.64 -18.44
CA TYR A 14 -16.26 -6.51 -19.71
C TYR A 14 -15.67 -5.11 -19.88
N ILE A 15 -16.48 -4.07 -19.77
CA ILE A 15 -16.05 -2.70 -20.09
C ILE A 15 -15.04 -2.18 -19.06
N LEU A 16 -15.32 -2.35 -17.76
CA LEU A 16 -14.41 -1.93 -16.70
C LEU A 16 -13.04 -2.62 -16.74
N PRO A 17 -12.95 -3.98 -16.77
CA PRO A 17 -11.65 -4.63 -16.81
C PRO A 17 -10.90 -4.35 -18.11
N PHE A 18 -11.60 -4.20 -19.25
CA PHE A 18 -10.99 -3.73 -20.50
C PHE A 18 -10.35 -2.35 -20.32
N ALA A 19 -11.11 -1.36 -19.85
CA ALA A 19 -10.63 0.01 -19.69
C ALA A 19 -9.45 0.09 -18.72
N LEU A 20 -9.50 -0.68 -17.63
CA LEU A 20 -8.44 -0.79 -16.64
C LEU A 20 -7.15 -1.33 -17.26
N VAL A 21 -7.23 -2.48 -17.94
CA VAL A 21 -6.06 -3.14 -18.55
C VAL A 21 -5.50 -2.29 -19.69
N PHE A 22 -6.36 -1.77 -20.55
CA PHE A 22 -6.00 -0.83 -21.61
C PHE A 22 -5.20 0.35 -21.05
N THR A 23 -5.75 1.04 -20.05
CA THR A 23 -5.12 2.22 -19.46
C THR A 23 -3.81 1.87 -18.78
N LEU A 24 -3.76 0.75 -18.04
CA LEU A 24 -2.57 0.31 -17.32
C LEU A 24 -1.44 -0.06 -18.28
N VAL A 25 -1.73 -0.88 -19.29
CA VAL A 25 -0.73 -1.28 -20.31
C VAL A 25 -0.25 -0.06 -21.09
N PHE A 26 -1.16 0.83 -21.50
CA PHE A 26 -0.81 2.08 -22.17
C PHE A 26 0.11 2.94 -21.29
N ALA A 27 -0.25 3.13 -20.02
CA ALA A 27 0.55 3.92 -19.09
C ALA A 27 1.94 3.31 -18.85
N ILE A 28 2.03 1.98 -18.75
CA ILE A 28 3.31 1.26 -18.60
C ILE A 28 4.17 1.47 -19.84
N LEU A 29 3.63 1.26 -21.05
CA LEU A 29 4.37 1.45 -22.30
C LEU A 29 4.86 2.91 -22.45
N GLN A 30 4.00 3.87 -22.13
CA GLN A 30 4.37 5.29 -22.14
C GLN A 30 5.45 5.64 -21.11
N LYS A 31 5.37 5.09 -19.90
CA LYS A 31 6.33 5.38 -18.83
C LYS A 31 7.68 4.72 -19.07
N THR A 32 7.69 3.56 -19.71
CA THR A 32 8.89 2.74 -19.96
C THR A 32 9.57 3.06 -21.29
N GLU A 33 8.88 3.74 -22.21
CA GLU A 33 9.40 4.10 -23.55
C GLU A 33 9.94 2.89 -24.33
N VAL A 34 9.37 1.70 -24.13
CA VAL A 34 9.86 0.42 -24.69
C VAL A 34 9.94 0.44 -26.23
N LEU A 35 9.03 1.15 -26.89
CA LEU A 35 8.99 1.26 -28.35
C LEU A 35 9.66 2.54 -28.88
N GLY A 36 10.33 3.29 -27.99
CA GLY A 36 10.98 4.55 -28.28
C GLY A 36 10.11 5.79 -27.99
N LYS A 37 10.78 6.93 -27.90
CA LYS A 37 10.15 8.21 -27.55
C LYS A 37 9.14 8.66 -28.62
N GLY A 38 8.00 9.17 -28.15
CA GLY A 38 6.98 9.77 -29.01
C GLY A 38 6.07 8.78 -29.76
N LYS A 39 6.15 7.47 -29.50
CA LYS A 39 5.34 6.43 -30.18
C LYS A 39 3.95 6.20 -29.55
N LYS A 40 3.30 7.27 -29.08
CA LYS A 40 2.01 7.20 -28.34
C LYS A 40 0.91 6.44 -29.08
N GLN A 41 0.80 6.63 -30.39
CA GLN A 41 -0.23 5.96 -31.20
C GLN A 41 -0.02 4.45 -31.24
N VAL A 42 1.24 4.00 -31.34
CA VAL A 42 1.59 2.58 -31.39
C VAL A 42 1.33 1.94 -30.02
N ASP A 43 1.72 2.62 -28.93
CA ASP A 43 1.45 2.15 -27.57
C ASP A 43 -0.05 2.01 -27.29
N ALA A 44 -0.86 2.96 -27.78
CA ALA A 44 -2.31 2.90 -27.65
C ALA A 44 -2.92 1.72 -28.41
N ILE A 45 -2.45 1.45 -29.64
CA ILE A 45 -2.91 0.30 -30.44
C ILE A 45 -2.54 -1.02 -29.74
N ILE A 46 -1.33 -1.14 -29.22
CA ILE A 46 -0.88 -2.35 -28.52
C ILE A 46 -1.69 -2.54 -27.24
N ALA A 47 -1.85 -1.49 -26.43
CA ALA A 47 -2.67 -1.56 -25.22
C ALA A 47 -4.13 -1.93 -25.53
N LEU A 48 -4.68 -1.43 -26.64
CA LEU A 48 -6.03 -1.78 -27.11
C LEU A 48 -6.14 -3.26 -27.44
N ILE A 49 -5.21 -3.79 -28.23
CA ILE A 49 -5.16 -5.19 -28.60
C ILE A 49 -5.04 -6.06 -27.35
N VAL A 50 -4.14 -5.71 -26.41
CA VAL A 50 -3.97 -6.45 -25.14
C VAL A 50 -5.25 -6.43 -24.30
N GLY A 51 -5.91 -5.28 -24.19
CA GLY A 51 -7.19 -5.17 -23.49
C GLY A 51 -8.28 -6.03 -24.11
N LEU A 52 -8.40 -6.05 -25.44
CA LEU A 52 -9.36 -6.87 -26.18
C LEU A 52 -9.07 -8.37 -26.04
N ILE A 53 -7.81 -8.77 -26.11
CA ILE A 53 -7.38 -10.15 -25.85
C ILE A 53 -7.81 -10.56 -24.44
N LEU A 54 -7.56 -9.72 -23.43
CA LEU A 54 -7.89 -10.05 -22.05
C LEU A 54 -9.39 -10.33 -21.84
N ILE A 55 -10.28 -9.49 -22.40
CA ILE A 55 -11.74 -9.72 -22.26
C ILE A 55 -12.23 -10.95 -23.04
N SER A 56 -11.49 -11.37 -24.06
CA SER A 56 -11.79 -12.58 -24.85
C SER A 56 -11.57 -13.86 -24.04
N PHE A 57 -10.73 -13.82 -23.00
CA PHE A 57 -10.44 -14.97 -22.12
C PHE A 57 -11.15 -14.81 -20.77
N PRO A 58 -12.21 -15.59 -20.49
CA PRO A 58 -12.98 -15.49 -19.24
C PRO A 58 -12.13 -15.64 -17.98
N PHE A 59 -11.16 -16.57 -17.99
CA PHE A 59 -10.28 -16.80 -16.85
C PHE A 59 -9.42 -15.57 -16.50
N ALA A 60 -8.77 -14.97 -17.50
CA ALA A 60 -7.94 -13.77 -17.30
C ALA A 60 -8.80 -12.57 -16.86
N ARG A 61 -9.94 -12.36 -17.53
CA ARG A 61 -10.92 -11.33 -17.18
C ARG A 61 -11.39 -11.46 -15.73
N ASP A 62 -11.78 -12.66 -15.29
CA ASP A 62 -12.35 -12.87 -13.96
C ASP A 62 -11.32 -12.62 -12.85
N ILE A 63 -10.03 -12.88 -13.11
CA ILE A 63 -8.94 -12.48 -12.21
C ILE A 63 -8.89 -10.96 -12.07
N ILE A 64 -8.89 -10.22 -13.19
CA ILE A 64 -8.88 -8.75 -13.16
C ILE A 64 -10.11 -8.21 -12.42
N VAL A 65 -11.30 -8.75 -12.69
CA VAL A 65 -12.56 -8.35 -12.02
C VAL A 65 -12.44 -8.49 -10.50
N LYS A 66 -11.85 -9.59 -10.02
CA LYS A 66 -11.60 -9.81 -8.58
C LYS A 66 -10.54 -8.85 -8.01
N LEU A 67 -9.59 -8.40 -8.82
CA LEU A 67 -8.55 -7.44 -8.43
C LEU A 67 -9.03 -5.97 -8.47
N MET A 68 -10.07 -5.65 -9.24
CA MET A 68 -10.54 -4.26 -9.40
C MET A 68 -10.82 -3.54 -8.07
N PRO A 69 -11.52 -4.12 -7.08
CA PRO A 69 -11.75 -3.45 -5.80
C PRO A 69 -10.44 -3.13 -5.07
N PHE A 70 -9.49 -4.07 -5.07
CA PHE A 70 -8.19 -3.87 -4.44
C PHE A 70 -7.37 -2.80 -5.15
N LEU A 71 -7.40 -2.77 -6.49
CA LEU A 71 -6.73 -1.74 -7.27
C LEU A 71 -7.33 -0.36 -7.04
N ALA A 72 -8.66 -0.24 -6.98
CA ALA A 72 -9.34 1.02 -6.69
C ALA A 72 -8.94 1.56 -5.31
N VAL A 73 -8.97 0.70 -4.28
CA VAL A 73 -8.52 1.06 -2.93
C VAL A 73 -7.05 1.44 -2.92
N ALA A 74 -6.18 0.65 -3.58
CA ALA A 74 -4.74 0.91 -3.63
C ALA A 74 -4.41 2.25 -4.31
N VAL A 75 -5.10 2.60 -5.41
CA VAL A 75 -4.91 3.90 -6.08
C VAL A 75 -5.34 5.05 -5.19
N VAL A 76 -6.52 4.94 -4.54
CA VAL A 76 -6.98 5.97 -3.58
C VAL A 76 -5.98 6.14 -2.43
N LEU A 77 -5.49 5.03 -1.88
CA LEU A 77 -4.47 5.03 -0.83
C LEU A 77 -3.15 5.65 -1.29
N LEU A 78 -2.70 5.33 -2.50
CA LEU A 78 -1.50 5.93 -3.09
C LEU A 78 -1.68 7.44 -3.26
N LEU A 79 -2.84 7.89 -3.75
CA LEU A 79 -3.15 9.32 -3.88
C LEU A 79 -3.12 10.03 -2.52
N ILE A 80 -3.75 9.44 -1.50
CA ILE A 80 -3.72 9.96 -0.13
C ILE A 80 -2.27 10.01 0.38
N PHE A 81 -1.49 8.94 0.17
CA PHE A 81 -0.08 8.90 0.55
C PHE A 81 0.75 9.97 -0.15
N MET A 82 0.60 10.15 -1.47
CA MET A 82 1.29 11.20 -2.23
C MET A 82 0.90 12.61 -1.74
N MET A 83 -0.36 12.81 -1.39
CA MET A 83 -0.85 14.06 -0.82
C MET A 83 -0.15 14.34 0.51
N PHE A 84 -0.11 13.38 1.45
CA PHE A 84 0.61 13.53 2.72
C PHE A 84 2.12 13.67 2.54
N TYR A 85 2.72 12.90 1.62
CA TYR A 85 4.13 13.00 1.29
C TYR A 85 4.49 14.41 0.79
N SER A 86 3.64 14.99 -0.07
CA SER A 86 3.77 16.36 -0.55
C SER A 86 3.63 17.37 0.58
N PHE A 87 2.65 17.20 1.47
CA PHE A 87 2.48 18.07 2.64
C PHE A 87 3.68 18.00 3.59
N ALA A 88 4.23 16.81 3.85
CA ALA A 88 5.42 16.62 4.68
C ALA A 88 6.73 17.14 4.05
N HIS A 89 6.73 17.41 2.74
CA HIS A 89 7.85 18.01 2.00
C HIS A 89 7.61 19.48 1.64
N GLY A 90 6.46 20.06 1.99
CA GLY A 90 6.15 21.46 1.70
C GLY A 90 6.93 22.42 2.60
N GLN A 91 7.81 23.21 1.96
CA GLN A 91 8.55 24.45 2.31
C GLN A 91 8.88 24.87 3.77
N ASN A 92 8.23 24.33 4.80
CA ASN A 92 8.55 24.58 6.19
C ASN A 92 9.47 23.49 6.72
N GLU A 93 10.53 23.90 7.41
CA GLU A 93 11.47 23.02 8.11
C GLU A 93 10.78 22.32 9.29
N LEU A 94 9.91 21.35 9.02
CA LEU A 94 9.48 20.41 10.03
C LEU A 94 10.73 19.68 10.55
N HIS A 95 10.92 19.72 11.87
CA HIS A 95 12.01 19.04 12.55
C HIS A 95 12.07 17.58 12.08
N LYS A 96 13.25 17.09 11.66
CA LYS A 96 13.43 15.81 10.95
C LYS A 96 12.70 14.62 11.61
N TRP A 97 12.60 14.63 12.93
CA TRP A 97 11.90 13.60 13.72
C TRP A 97 10.38 13.59 13.51
N VAL A 98 9.72 14.76 13.43
CA VAL A 98 8.27 14.86 13.21
C VAL A 98 7.89 14.32 11.84
N LYS A 99 8.70 14.62 10.82
CA LYS A 99 8.51 14.11 9.46
C LYS A 99 8.58 12.58 9.38
N ILE A 100 9.54 11.97 10.09
CA ILE A 100 9.70 10.52 10.14
C ILE A 100 8.53 9.88 10.91
N VAL A 101 8.13 10.43 12.05
CA VAL A 101 7.01 9.91 12.85
C VAL A 101 5.70 9.95 12.06
N VAL A 102 5.42 11.05 11.34
CA VAL A 102 4.22 11.16 10.51
C VAL A 102 4.22 10.13 9.39
N ILE A 103 5.33 9.96 8.66
CA ILE A 103 5.43 8.97 7.57
C ILE A 103 5.27 7.54 8.09
N VAL A 104 5.92 7.20 9.21
CA VAL A 104 5.86 5.85 9.80
C VAL A 104 4.46 5.55 10.32
N LEU A 105 3.86 6.46 11.09
CA LEU A 105 2.50 6.28 11.62
C LEU A 105 1.49 6.09 10.49
N PHE A 106 1.61 6.87 9.41
CA PHE A 106 0.70 6.78 8.27
C PHE A 106 0.88 5.49 7.48
N THR A 107 2.13 5.07 7.25
CA THR A 107 2.44 3.81 6.56
C THR A 107 1.92 2.61 7.36
N VAL A 108 2.12 2.61 8.68
CA VAL A 108 1.62 1.55 9.57
C VAL A 108 0.09 1.53 9.60
N GLY A 109 -0.56 2.71 9.70
CA GLY A 109 -2.02 2.80 9.66
C GLY A 109 -2.62 2.31 8.33
N LEU A 110 -1.97 2.63 7.21
CA LEU A 110 -2.37 2.19 5.88
C LEU A 110 -2.24 0.67 5.72
N VAL A 111 -1.14 0.08 6.20
CA VAL A 111 -0.95 -1.38 6.21
C VAL A 111 -2.00 -2.06 7.11
N ALA A 112 -2.27 -1.52 8.30
CA ALA A 112 -3.29 -2.05 9.20
C ALA A 112 -4.70 -2.01 8.59
N MET A 113 -5.04 -0.91 7.90
CA MET A 113 -6.32 -0.77 7.20
C MET A 113 -6.43 -1.76 6.01
N LEU A 114 -5.37 -1.91 5.23
CA LEU A 114 -5.33 -2.90 4.15
C LEU A 114 -5.51 -4.33 4.67
N LEU A 115 -4.87 -4.67 5.79
CA LEU A 115 -5.01 -5.98 6.45
C LEU A 115 -6.43 -6.19 6.99
N TYR A 116 -7.08 -5.16 7.53
CA TYR A 116 -8.48 -5.22 7.96
C TYR A 116 -9.41 -5.58 6.80
N ILE A 117 -9.25 -4.92 5.65
CA ILE A 117 -10.12 -5.11 4.49
C ILE A 117 -9.85 -6.46 3.79
N THR A 118 -8.58 -6.88 3.70
CA THR A 118 -8.18 -8.07 2.94
C THR A 118 -8.39 -9.38 3.69
N VAL A 119 -8.18 -9.40 5.01
CA VAL A 119 -8.18 -10.63 5.81
C VAL A 119 -9.33 -10.65 6.84
N GLY A 120 -9.83 -9.47 7.23
CA GLY A 120 -10.69 -9.31 8.39
C GLY A 120 -9.84 -9.33 9.67
N LEU A 121 -9.84 -8.22 10.42
CA LEU A 121 -9.07 -8.13 11.68
C LEU A 121 -9.46 -9.23 12.66
N ASP A 122 -10.70 -9.73 12.60
CA ASP A 122 -11.17 -10.81 13.47
C ASP A 122 -10.45 -12.13 13.19
N LYS A 123 -10.17 -12.48 11.92
CA LYS A 123 -9.44 -13.71 11.57
C LYS A 123 -7.94 -13.62 11.87
N ILE A 124 -7.34 -12.43 11.70
CA ILE A 124 -5.95 -12.20 12.11
C ILE A 124 -5.86 -12.20 13.64
N TYR A 125 -6.78 -11.54 14.33
CA TYR A 125 -6.81 -11.51 15.79
C TYR A 125 -7.05 -12.91 16.36
N GLU A 126 -7.93 -13.70 15.78
CA GLU A 126 -8.16 -15.08 16.19
C GLU A 126 -6.93 -15.97 15.90
N TRP A 127 -6.24 -15.80 14.76
CA TRP A 127 -5.03 -16.57 14.45
C TRP A 127 -3.79 -16.13 15.27
N THR A 128 -3.64 -14.83 15.54
CA THR A 128 -2.48 -14.22 16.21
C THR A 128 -2.67 -14.12 17.73
N PHE A 129 -3.89 -14.01 18.24
CA PHE A 129 -4.20 -13.83 19.68
C PHE A 129 -5.25 -14.81 20.23
N GLY A 130 -6.10 -15.44 19.40
CA GLY A 130 -7.18 -16.32 19.85
C GLY A 130 -6.94 -17.84 19.74
N GLY A 131 -6.02 -18.30 18.89
CA GLY A 131 -5.78 -19.72 18.62
C GLY A 131 -4.76 -20.38 19.56
N LYS A 132 -4.62 -21.71 19.49
CA LYS A 132 -3.64 -22.52 20.26
C LYS A 132 -2.17 -22.05 20.13
N HIS A 133 -1.84 -21.16 19.18
CA HIS A 133 -0.51 -20.59 18.97
C HIS A 133 -0.47 -19.05 19.17
N GLY A 134 -1.63 -18.41 19.38
CA GLY A 134 -1.72 -16.95 19.51
C GLY A 134 -1.13 -16.41 20.81
N GLY A 135 -1.28 -17.17 21.91
CA GLY A 135 -0.62 -16.84 23.17
C GLY A 135 0.91 -16.78 23.05
N THR A 136 1.51 -17.66 22.24
CA THR A 136 2.97 -17.70 22.03
C THR A 136 3.46 -16.52 21.21
N ILE A 137 2.72 -16.10 20.17
CA ILE A 137 3.11 -14.96 19.32
C ILE A 137 2.97 -13.65 20.10
N ALA A 138 1.89 -13.48 20.86
CA ALA A 138 1.68 -12.31 21.70
C ALA A 138 2.76 -12.17 22.79
N VAL A 139 3.11 -13.28 23.46
CA VAL A 139 4.18 -13.31 24.47
C VAL A 139 5.54 -13.02 23.85
N ASN A 140 5.84 -13.53 22.65
CA ASN A 140 7.10 -13.24 21.97
C ASN A 140 7.22 -11.76 21.55
N ILE A 141 6.15 -11.15 21.04
CA ILE A 141 6.12 -9.71 20.73
C ILE A 141 6.30 -8.87 22.01
N LEU A 142 5.66 -9.26 23.11
CA LEU A 142 5.80 -8.59 24.40
C LEU A 142 7.23 -8.71 24.95
N ILE A 143 7.85 -9.89 24.85
CA ILE A 143 9.25 -10.10 25.23
C ILE A 143 10.18 -9.24 24.38
N ILE A 144 9.98 -9.16 23.06
CA ILE A 144 10.78 -8.31 22.17
C ILE A 144 10.62 -6.83 22.55
N LEU A 145 9.42 -6.37 22.86
CA LEU A 145 9.18 -5.00 23.32
C LEU A 145 9.83 -4.70 24.67
N VAL A 146 9.77 -5.64 25.62
CA VAL A 146 10.43 -5.51 26.92
C VAL A 146 11.96 -5.48 26.76
N LEU A 147 12.51 -6.35 25.92
CA LEU A 147 13.95 -6.37 25.62
C LEU A 147 14.40 -5.10 24.91
N ALA A 148 13.64 -4.63 23.91
CA ALA A 148 13.91 -3.36 23.25
C ALA A 148 13.83 -2.18 24.23
N GLY A 149 12.83 -2.18 25.11
CA GLY A 149 12.70 -1.19 26.19
C GLY A 149 13.87 -1.22 27.17
N ALA A 150 14.32 -2.41 27.57
CA ALA A 150 15.48 -2.60 28.43
C ALA A 150 16.77 -2.13 27.75
N VAL A 151 16.97 -2.46 26.47
CA VAL A 151 18.13 -2.00 25.69
C VAL A 151 18.12 -0.47 25.56
N ILE A 152 16.96 0.14 25.27
CA ILE A 152 16.84 1.61 25.20
C ILE A 152 17.11 2.25 26.57
N ALA A 153 16.63 1.65 27.66
CA ALA A 153 16.88 2.12 29.03
C ALA A 153 18.38 2.02 29.41
N VAL A 154 19.04 0.94 29.03
CA VAL A 154 20.48 0.75 29.23
C VAL A 154 21.30 1.71 28.38
N LEU A 155 20.95 1.90 27.12
CA LEU A 155 21.63 2.86 26.24
C LEU A 155 21.45 4.32 26.69
N LYS A 156 20.30 4.66 27.29
CA LYS A 156 20.08 5.97 27.92
C LYS A 156 20.75 6.09 29.28
N GLY A 157 20.88 5.00 30.03
CA GLY A 157 21.57 4.97 31.32
C GLY A 157 23.10 4.98 31.22
N ALA A 158 23.67 4.49 30.12
CA ALA A 158 25.11 4.41 29.90
C ALA A 158 25.74 5.73 29.38
N GLY A 159 24.93 6.73 29.01
CA GLY A 159 25.42 8.02 28.50
C GLY A 159 25.62 9.13 29.55
N GLY A 160 25.53 8.80 30.85
CA GLY A 160 25.32 9.79 31.92
C GLY A 160 26.36 9.86 33.03
N SER A 161 27.60 9.38 32.86
CA SER A 161 28.62 9.53 33.93
C SER A 161 30.08 9.58 33.44
N THR A 162 30.41 10.47 32.50
CA THR A 162 31.81 10.79 32.24
C THR A 162 32.00 12.24 31.80
N SER A 163 31.58 13.19 32.63
CA SER A 163 32.22 14.51 32.69
C SER A 163 31.86 15.23 33.99
N LYS A 164 32.70 15.05 35.01
CA LYS A 164 32.98 16.10 36.00
C LYS A 164 34.48 16.20 36.15
N GLU A 165 35.02 17.00 35.24
CA GLU A 165 36.35 17.57 35.26
C GLU A 165 36.53 18.50 36.47
N LYS A 166 37.53 18.19 37.30
CA LYS A 166 38.62 19.09 37.69
C LYS A 166 38.23 20.57 37.93
N LYS A 167 37.93 20.89 39.18
CA LYS A 167 38.25 22.13 39.94
C LYS A 167 38.25 21.67 41.40
N GLU A 168 39.28 21.78 42.22
CA GLU A 168 40.36 22.77 42.39
C GLU A 168 41.70 22.10 42.67
#